data_AF-A0A1G8AP97-F1
#
_entry.id   AF-A0A1G8AP97-F1
#
_cell.length_a   1.000
_cell.length_b   1.000
_cell.length_c   1.000
_cell.angle_alpha   90.00
_cell.angle_beta   90.00
_cell.angle_gamma   90.00
#
_symmetry.space_group_name_H-M   'P 1'
#
loop_
_entity.id
_entity.type
_entity.pdbx_description
1 polymer ?
#
loop_
_entity_poly.entity_id
_entity_poly.type
_entity_poly.pdbx_seq_one_letter_code
_entity_poly.pdbx_strand_id
1 'polypeptide(L)'
;MKIPTYDTPQVEARALPGVRESSVASPALFGASAEQQVQAGKSALGAGNTIMAAAGIMQDRENADLIFRAETTLKDDYLNFEASVRERKGQNAWGATKDTEQWFAEQEKKHGEALQNDVQRKLFGQSLTKLRQSAIGTISQYEANERRRSIEESADASIVGSINMAATAAADGLVVGAGPNKGAPATTTDEDGNPIVTAPDVTVSSNPLPSIKSDIIKRVQVLSDLNGWSPERKQFEEAKHLTNLHKQVVQALADKDATKAREYFEANKAEINGGDLDSIGKVLKFGETKQAGFEFANRPDIMSLASDQDRIAAARDYFKDAPEKREAAIQEIKTRAAEAETFRQRGQRDAGDAAWKVITGGGSLGSIPAATWAAMGGEEQRQVQDYLDARTRRAEADARRDGKEEMDDIANLDKVERMIEQGDITDRAQLARYDAFFTKSTLKTLATKIDKRAVVPPADIRREFEERKGAKVNVAKMGDKDRAEWMAFQDYILQNVKETRRPEDLNVWADKWFLKGYGKDDSIFINDPNTFGEAMTKGRKDFVISTPEAAQSNVDQALSILSKNGVPMPKDKALARDEFYTKNVLDADRWAAAHGVQSTPEFTAAYALLKQNKKPITAGNLDYVIKQFKN
;
A
#
# COMPACT_ATOMS: atom_id res chain seq x y z
N MET A 1 53.72 -35.60 34.25
CA MET A 1 52.40 -36.18 34.55
C MET A 1 51.53 -35.97 33.32
N LYS A 2 51.12 -37.06 32.66
CA LYS A 2 50.30 -37.04 31.44
C LYS A 2 48.83 -36.97 31.82
N ILE A 3 48.09 -36.06 31.19
CA ILE A 3 46.63 -35.92 31.29
C ILE A 3 46.01 -37.00 30.39
N PRO A 4 45.01 -37.77 30.85
CA PRO A 4 44.34 -38.76 29.99
C PRO A 4 43.41 -38.06 29.00
N THR A 5 43.64 -38.26 27.71
CA THR A 5 42.67 -38.02 26.64
C THR A 5 41.79 -39.26 26.50
N TYR A 6 40.48 -39.11 26.69
CA TYR A 6 39.52 -40.13 26.30
C TYR A 6 39.05 -39.84 24.87
N ASP A 7 39.39 -40.76 23.97
CA ASP A 7 38.77 -40.89 22.66
C ASP A 7 37.28 -41.20 22.84
N THR A 8 36.49 -40.63 21.93
CA THR A 8 35.04 -40.76 21.69
C THR A 8 34.32 -41.98 22.30
N PRO A 9 33.08 -41.84 22.82
CA PRO A 9 32.28 -42.99 23.18
C PRO A 9 31.93 -43.82 21.93
N GLN A 10 32.57 -44.97 21.79
CA GLN A 10 32.11 -46.06 20.92
C GLN A 10 30.91 -46.74 21.58
N VAL A 11 29.77 -46.72 20.90
CA VAL A 11 28.61 -47.54 21.29
C VAL A 11 28.72 -48.87 20.55
N GLU A 12 29.09 -49.92 21.27
CA GLU A 12 28.83 -51.29 20.84
C GLU A 12 27.31 -51.53 20.80
N ALA A 13 26.78 -51.85 19.62
CA ALA A 13 25.42 -52.35 19.48
C ALA A 13 25.33 -53.78 20.02
N ARG A 14 25.17 -53.92 21.35
CA ARG A 14 24.77 -55.19 21.97
C ARG A 14 23.24 -55.30 21.90
N ALA A 15 22.77 -56.22 21.06
CA ALA A 15 21.35 -56.55 20.95
C ALA A 15 20.82 -57.09 22.29
N LEU A 16 19.80 -56.43 22.84
CA LEU A 16 19.01 -56.96 23.94
C LEU A 16 18.13 -58.11 23.42
N PRO A 17 18.10 -59.28 24.07
CA PRO A 17 17.28 -60.41 23.64
C PRO A 17 15.84 -60.24 24.11
N GLY A 18 14.89 -60.31 23.17
CA GLY A 18 13.53 -60.76 23.46
C GLY A 18 12.43 -59.71 23.68
N VAL A 19 12.56 -58.48 23.18
CA VAL A 19 11.41 -57.57 23.10
C VAL A 19 10.67 -57.82 21.80
N ARG A 20 9.52 -58.50 21.89
CA ARG A 20 8.51 -58.46 20.82
C ARG A 20 7.97 -57.04 20.77
N GLU A 21 8.30 -56.30 19.71
CA GLU A 21 7.53 -55.14 19.28
C GLU A 21 6.13 -55.63 18.88
N SER A 22 5.22 -55.76 19.84
CA SER A 22 3.81 -55.65 19.52
C SER A 22 3.54 -54.17 19.34
N SER A 23 3.41 -53.75 18.09
CA SER A 23 2.80 -52.46 17.74
C SER A 23 1.47 -52.35 18.48
N VAL A 24 1.43 -51.50 19.51
CA VAL A 24 0.17 -51.10 20.17
C VAL A 24 -0.46 -49.97 19.35
N ALA A 25 -0.67 -50.28 18.08
CA ALA A 25 -1.56 -49.62 17.14
C ALA A 25 -1.93 -50.67 16.09
N SER A 26 -2.34 -51.86 16.55
CA SER A 26 -3.06 -52.80 15.71
C SER A 26 -4.47 -52.23 15.47
N PRO A 27 -4.99 -52.25 14.23
CA PRO A 27 -6.32 -51.76 13.86
C PRO A 27 -7.50 -52.32 14.71
N ALA A 28 -7.24 -53.33 15.54
CA ALA A 28 -8.20 -53.93 16.45
C ALA A 28 -8.55 -53.08 17.71
N LEU A 29 -7.79 -52.02 18.03
CA LEU A 29 -8.05 -51.19 19.23
C LEU A 29 -8.99 -50.00 18.97
N PHE A 30 -9.19 -49.61 17.71
CA PHE A 30 -10.32 -48.78 17.33
C PHE A 30 -11.50 -49.72 17.12
N GLY A 31 -12.44 -49.66 18.06
CA GLY A 31 -13.57 -50.57 18.13
C GLY A 31 -14.16 -50.88 16.76
N ALA A 32 -14.61 -52.13 16.61
CA ALA A 32 -15.21 -52.70 15.41
C ALA A 32 -16.26 -51.81 14.71
N SER A 33 -16.75 -50.73 15.34
CA SER A 33 -17.59 -49.71 14.75
C SER A 33 -16.92 -48.84 13.68
N ALA A 34 -15.61 -48.56 13.67
CA ALA A 34 -15.03 -47.62 12.68
C ALA A 34 -14.85 -48.26 11.29
N GLU A 35 -14.30 -49.47 11.22
CA GLU A 35 -14.29 -50.26 9.98
C GLU A 35 -15.72 -50.67 9.59
N GLN A 36 -16.57 -51.06 10.54
CA GLN A 36 -17.97 -51.38 10.25
C GLN A 36 -18.77 -50.15 9.81
N GLN A 37 -18.38 -48.91 10.15
CA GLN A 37 -19.05 -47.68 9.73
C GLN A 37 -18.54 -47.14 8.39
N VAL A 38 -17.26 -47.37 8.04
CA VAL A 38 -16.76 -47.15 6.67
C VAL A 38 -17.28 -48.24 5.71
N GLN A 39 -17.38 -49.50 6.18
CA GLN A 39 -18.04 -50.59 5.46
C GLN A 39 -19.56 -50.40 5.43
N ALA A 40 -20.20 -49.82 6.46
CA ALA A 40 -21.62 -49.45 6.46
C ALA A 40 -21.91 -48.26 5.55
N GLY A 41 -21.01 -47.27 5.47
CA GLY A 41 -21.11 -46.16 4.53
C GLY A 41 -20.93 -46.61 3.08
N LYS A 42 -19.96 -47.50 2.80
CA LYS A 42 -19.77 -48.12 1.48
C LYS A 42 -20.86 -49.14 1.13
N SER A 43 -21.42 -49.86 2.11
CA SER A 43 -22.53 -50.80 1.88
C SER A 43 -23.89 -50.10 1.84
N ALA A 44 -24.06 -48.94 2.46
CA ALA A 44 -25.24 -48.07 2.28
C ALA A 44 -25.27 -47.43 0.89
N LEU A 45 -24.10 -47.10 0.32
CA LEU A 45 -23.98 -46.71 -1.09
C LEU A 45 -24.12 -47.89 -2.06
N GLY A 46 -23.91 -49.13 -1.59
CA GLY A 46 -24.04 -50.37 -2.38
C GLY A 46 -25.39 -51.10 -2.26
N ALA A 47 -26.28 -50.67 -1.36
CA ALA A 47 -27.56 -51.35 -1.08
C ALA A 47 -28.72 -50.82 -1.95
N GLY A 48 -28.52 -50.74 -3.27
CA GLY A 48 -29.58 -50.43 -4.24
C GLY A 48 -30.59 -51.57 -4.48
N ASN A 49 -30.67 -52.58 -3.62
CA ASN A 49 -31.34 -53.86 -3.92
C ASN A 49 -32.60 -54.19 -3.10
N THR A 50 -33.21 -53.25 -2.37
CA THR A 50 -34.46 -53.54 -1.62
C THR A 50 -35.77 -53.23 -2.36
N ILE A 51 -35.75 -52.93 -3.66
CA ILE A 51 -36.99 -52.70 -4.47
C ILE A 51 -37.29 -53.90 -5.41
N MET A 52 -36.57 -55.02 -5.32
CA MET A 52 -36.79 -56.20 -6.19
C MET A 52 -37.41 -57.41 -5.47
N ALA A 53 -38.39 -57.19 -4.60
CA ALA A 53 -39.21 -58.27 -4.05
C ALA A 53 -40.72 -58.00 -4.24
N ALA A 54 -41.20 -58.45 -5.41
CA ALA A 54 -42.56 -58.88 -5.76
C ALA A 54 -43.67 -57.86 -6.20
N ALA A 55 -44.05 -58.02 -7.47
CA ALA A 55 -45.40 -57.99 -8.10
C ALA A 55 -46.03 -56.66 -8.61
N GLY A 56 -45.73 -56.27 -9.88
CA GLY A 56 -46.46 -55.23 -10.63
C GLY A 56 -45.75 -54.60 -11.86
N ILE A 57 -45.17 -55.41 -12.75
CA ILE A 57 -43.99 -55.11 -13.62
C ILE A 57 -44.10 -53.91 -14.61
N MET A 58 -45.26 -53.29 -14.88
CA MET A 58 -45.32 -52.09 -15.75
C MET A 58 -45.59 -50.79 -14.98
N GLN A 59 -46.45 -50.82 -13.95
CA GLN A 59 -46.70 -49.66 -13.10
C GLN A 59 -45.53 -49.43 -12.12
N ASP A 60 -44.85 -50.50 -11.71
CA ASP A 60 -43.66 -50.43 -10.86
C ASP A 60 -42.43 -49.83 -11.54
N ARG A 61 -42.30 -49.98 -12.87
CA ARG A 61 -41.15 -49.43 -13.61
C ARG A 61 -41.23 -47.91 -13.73
N GLU A 62 -42.41 -47.39 -14.04
CA GLU A 62 -42.65 -45.94 -14.09
C GLU A 62 -42.60 -45.32 -12.68
N ASN A 63 -43.14 -46.03 -11.68
CA ASN A 63 -43.01 -45.62 -10.28
C ASN A 63 -41.55 -45.61 -9.81
N ALA A 64 -40.76 -46.62 -10.16
CA ALA A 64 -39.35 -46.69 -9.81
C ALA A 64 -38.52 -45.60 -10.51
N ASP A 65 -38.76 -45.32 -11.80
CA ASP A 65 -38.04 -44.27 -12.53
C ASP A 65 -38.26 -42.88 -11.91
N LEU A 66 -39.50 -42.53 -11.57
CA LEU A 66 -39.79 -41.24 -10.91
C LEU A 66 -39.13 -41.12 -9.54
N ILE A 67 -39.13 -42.18 -8.74
CA ILE A 67 -38.42 -42.21 -7.44
C ILE A 67 -36.91 -42.07 -7.66
N PHE A 68 -36.32 -42.79 -8.61
CA PHE A 68 -34.88 -42.71 -8.87
C PHE A 68 -34.44 -41.34 -9.38
N ARG A 69 -35.25 -40.68 -10.22
CA ARG A 69 -34.98 -39.30 -10.64
C ARG A 69 -35.03 -38.35 -9.45
N ALA A 70 -36.07 -38.43 -8.62
CA ALA A 70 -36.19 -37.61 -7.40
C ALA A 70 -35.02 -37.85 -6.43
N GLU A 71 -34.61 -39.10 -6.23
CA GLU A 71 -33.44 -39.43 -5.41
C GLU A 71 -32.12 -38.92 -6.00
N THR A 72 -31.97 -38.96 -7.32
CA THR A 72 -30.77 -38.46 -8.00
C THR A 72 -30.66 -36.95 -7.82
N THR A 73 -31.74 -36.21 -8.10
CA THR A 73 -31.77 -34.75 -7.90
C THR A 73 -31.59 -34.38 -6.42
N LEU A 74 -32.19 -35.11 -5.48
CA LEU A 74 -31.96 -34.90 -4.04
C LEU A 74 -30.49 -35.07 -3.67
N LYS A 75 -29.81 -36.10 -4.20
CA LYS A 75 -28.38 -36.34 -3.93
C LYS A 75 -27.51 -35.25 -4.53
N ASP A 76 -27.80 -34.80 -5.75
CA ASP A 76 -27.07 -33.70 -6.41
C ASP A 76 -27.25 -32.38 -5.64
N ASP A 77 -28.49 -32.05 -5.25
CA ASP A 77 -28.81 -30.89 -4.42
C ASP A 77 -28.10 -30.97 -3.05
N TYR A 78 -28.04 -32.17 -2.44
CA TYR A 78 -27.36 -32.40 -1.17
C TYR A 78 -25.85 -32.19 -1.27
N LEU A 79 -25.20 -32.68 -2.32
CA LEU A 79 -23.75 -32.50 -2.49
C LEU A 79 -23.38 -31.01 -2.59
N ASN A 80 -24.19 -30.22 -3.27
CA ASN A 80 -23.99 -28.77 -3.36
C ASN A 80 -24.22 -28.07 -2.00
N PHE A 81 -25.28 -28.46 -1.29
CA PHE A 81 -25.55 -27.95 0.05
C PHE A 81 -24.42 -28.31 1.03
N GLU A 82 -24.00 -29.56 1.08
CA GLU A 82 -22.91 -30.04 1.93
C GLU A 82 -21.60 -29.30 1.65
N ALA A 83 -21.27 -29.06 0.38
CA ALA A 83 -20.11 -28.25 0.01
C ALA A 83 -20.17 -26.84 0.64
N SER A 84 -21.32 -26.16 0.53
CA SER A 84 -21.51 -24.83 1.12
C SER A 84 -21.42 -24.80 2.64
N VAL A 85 -21.84 -25.88 3.32
CA VAL A 85 -21.72 -26.01 4.78
C VAL A 85 -20.26 -26.24 5.18
N ARG A 86 -19.53 -27.07 4.42
CA ARG A 86 -18.12 -27.37 4.67
C ARG A 86 -17.16 -26.20 4.39
N GLU A 87 -17.61 -25.18 3.66
CA GLU A 87 -16.89 -23.92 3.48
C GLU A 87 -16.91 -23.04 4.75
N ARG A 88 -17.92 -23.21 5.61
CA ARG A 88 -18.03 -22.43 6.85
C ARG A 88 -17.03 -22.94 7.87
N LYS A 89 -16.16 -22.05 8.40
CA LYS A 89 -15.11 -22.38 9.38
C LYS A 89 -15.32 -21.70 10.73
N GLY A 90 -14.84 -22.34 11.79
CA GLY A 90 -14.88 -21.81 13.15
C GLY A 90 -16.30 -21.48 13.60
N GLN A 91 -16.51 -20.25 14.11
CA GLN A 91 -17.85 -19.79 14.55
C GLN A 91 -18.90 -19.80 13.43
N ASN A 92 -18.50 -19.61 12.17
CA ASN A 92 -19.45 -19.59 11.06
C ASN A 92 -20.06 -20.96 10.77
N ALA A 93 -19.44 -22.06 11.25
CA ALA A 93 -20.00 -23.40 11.14
C ALA A 93 -21.07 -23.69 12.20
N TRP A 94 -21.27 -22.81 13.18
CA TRP A 94 -22.24 -23.03 14.25
C TRP A 94 -23.66 -22.96 13.69
N GLY A 95 -24.50 -23.92 14.05
CA GLY A 95 -25.84 -24.07 13.51
C GLY A 95 -25.92 -24.89 12.23
N ALA A 96 -24.79 -25.35 11.67
CA ALA A 96 -24.77 -26.18 10.45
C ALA A 96 -25.67 -27.42 10.54
N THR A 97 -25.74 -28.08 11.70
CA THR A 97 -26.64 -29.23 11.93
C THR A 97 -28.11 -28.83 11.81
N LYS A 98 -28.49 -27.69 12.39
CA LYS A 98 -29.85 -27.16 12.35
C LYS A 98 -30.23 -26.73 10.93
N ASP A 99 -29.32 -26.07 10.23
CA ASP A 99 -29.51 -25.68 8.83
C ASP A 99 -29.70 -26.91 7.94
N THR A 100 -28.96 -27.99 8.21
CA THR A 100 -29.11 -29.28 7.51
C THR A 100 -30.49 -29.88 7.75
N GLU A 101 -30.99 -29.87 8.99
CA GLU A 101 -32.35 -30.33 9.30
C GLU A 101 -33.43 -29.55 8.55
N GLN A 102 -33.28 -28.23 8.49
CA GLN A 102 -34.21 -27.35 7.78
C GLN A 102 -34.15 -27.60 6.27
N TRP A 103 -32.95 -27.70 5.72
CA TRP A 103 -32.74 -28.00 4.31
C TRP A 103 -33.41 -29.30 3.88
N PHE A 104 -33.28 -30.38 4.65
CA PHE A 104 -33.97 -31.65 4.34
C PHE A 104 -35.50 -31.54 4.43
N ALA A 105 -36.03 -30.74 5.36
CA ALA A 105 -37.48 -30.50 5.46
C ALA A 105 -38.02 -29.72 4.24
N GLU A 106 -37.21 -28.85 3.63
CA GLU A 106 -37.54 -28.16 2.39
C GLU A 106 -37.43 -29.10 1.18
N GLN A 107 -36.41 -29.95 1.13
CA GLN A 107 -36.24 -30.92 0.05
C GLN A 107 -37.34 -31.98 0.02
N GLU A 108 -37.84 -32.40 1.18
CA GLU A 108 -38.98 -33.33 1.27
C GLU A 108 -40.23 -32.75 0.59
N LYS A 109 -40.49 -31.44 0.78
CA LYS A 109 -41.59 -30.74 0.11
C LYS A 109 -41.32 -30.63 -1.41
N LYS A 110 -40.15 -30.10 -1.78
CA LYS A 110 -39.76 -29.84 -3.18
C LYS A 110 -39.82 -31.09 -4.04
N HIS A 111 -39.23 -32.20 -3.58
CA HIS A 111 -39.16 -33.43 -4.36
C HIS A 111 -40.39 -34.32 -4.17
N GLY A 112 -41.14 -34.15 -3.08
CA GLY A 112 -42.39 -34.87 -2.82
C GLY A 112 -43.54 -34.47 -3.76
N GLU A 113 -43.54 -33.23 -4.28
CA GLU A 113 -44.55 -32.72 -5.23
C GLU A 113 -44.48 -33.40 -6.61
N ALA A 114 -43.30 -33.86 -7.03
CA ALA A 114 -43.10 -34.53 -8.32
C ALA A 114 -43.61 -35.99 -8.33
N LEU A 115 -43.99 -36.52 -7.17
CA LEU A 115 -44.41 -37.91 -7.00
C LEU A 115 -45.94 -38.05 -7.10
N GLN A 116 -46.38 -38.89 -8.02
CA GLN A 116 -47.77 -38.98 -8.48
C GLN A 116 -48.68 -39.78 -7.55
N ASN A 117 -48.13 -40.66 -6.69
CA ASN A 117 -48.92 -41.51 -5.80
C ASN A 117 -48.33 -41.65 -4.39
N ASP A 118 -49.17 -42.06 -3.44
CA ASP A 118 -48.79 -42.16 -2.02
C ASP A 118 -47.72 -43.23 -1.76
N VAL A 119 -47.66 -44.27 -2.60
CA VAL A 119 -46.64 -45.33 -2.49
C VAL A 119 -45.26 -44.78 -2.86
N GLN A 120 -45.15 -44.01 -3.94
CA GLN A 120 -43.93 -43.31 -4.34
C GLN A 120 -43.46 -42.34 -3.25
N ARG A 121 -44.38 -41.50 -2.72
CA ARG A 121 -44.05 -40.56 -1.64
C ARG A 121 -43.55 -41.28 -0.38
N LYS A 122 -44.16 -42.41 -0.02
CA LYS A 122 -43.73 -43.22 1.13
C LYS A 122 -42.33 -43.83 0.93
N LEU A 123 -42.05 -44.40 -0.24
CA LEU A 123 -40.74 -45.00 -0.54
C LEU A 123 -39.64 -43.95 -0.62
N PHE A 124 -39.90 -42.82 -1.29
CA PHE A 124 -38.98 -41.68 -1.33
C PHE A 124 -38.72 -41.12 0.08
N GLY A 125 -39.77 -40.94 0.89
CA GLY A 125 -39.63 -40.47 2.27
C GLY A 125 -38.75 -41.37 3.15
N GLN A 126 -38.80 -42.69 2.94
CA GLN A 126 -37.88 -43.63 3.61
C GLN A 126 -36.42 -43.43 3.18
N SER A 127 -36.17 -43.22 1.89
CA SER A 127 -34.84 -42.95 1.34
C SER A 127 -34.28 -41.62 1.84
N LEU A 128 -35.10 -40.56 1.80
CA LEU A 128 -34.78 -39.23 2.31
C LEU A 128 -34.47 -39.27 3.80
N THR A 129 -35.25 -40.01 4.60
CA THR A 129 -35.00 -40.14 6.05
C THR A 129 -33.63 -40.77 6.34
N LYS A 130 -33.24 -41.81 5.60
CA LYS A 130 -31.92 -42.45 5.74
C LYS A 130 -30.79 -41.49 5.35
N LEU A 131 -30.94 -40.78 4.23
CA LEU A 131 -29.96 -39.79 3.79
C LEU A 131 -29.83 -38.66 4.82
N ARG A 132 -30.95 -38.13 5.30
CA ARG A 132 -31.01 -37.10 6.34
C ARG A 132 -30.27 -37.53 7.61
N GLN A 133 -30.52 -38.74 8.12
CA GLN A 133 -29.85 -39.25 9.32
C GLN A 133 -28.32 -39.33 9.13
N SER A 134 -27.86 -39.83 7.98
CA SER A 134 -26.44 -39.89 7.64
C SER A 134 -25.80 -38.49 7.54
N ALA A 135 -26.48 -37.57 6.86
CA ALA A 135 -26.05 -36.20 6.66
C ALA A 135 -25.96 -35.43 7.98
N ILE A 136 -27.00 -35.50 8.83
CA ILE A 136 -27.01 -34.87 10.15
C ILE A 136 -25.84 -35.40 10.99
N GLY A 137 -25.59 -36.71 10.98
CA GLY A 137 -24.45 -37.28 11.71
C GLY A 137 -23.11 -36.71 11.24
N THR A 138 -22.92 -36.61 9.92
CA THR A 138 -21.68 -36.09 9.31
C THR A 138 -21.48 -34.60 9.59
N ILE A 139 -22.52 -33.79 9.36
CA ILE A 139 -22.47 -32.34 9.58
C ILE A 139 -22.38 -32.00 11.07
N SER A 140 -23.00 -32.78 11.94
CA SER A 140 -22.89 -32.59 13.40
C SER A 140 -21.46 -32.84 13.90
N GLN A 141 -20.80 -33.89 13.41
CA GLN A 141 -19.37 -34.11 13.69
C GLN A 141 -18.49 -32.98 13.17
N TYR A 142 -18.77 -32.51 11.94
CA TYR A 142 -18.08 -31.36 11.35
C TYR A 142 -18.24 -30.10 12.20
N GLU A 143 -19.47 -29.76 12.57
CA GLU A 143 -19.77 -28.61 13.42
C GLU A 143 -19.09 -28.71 14.79
N ALA A 144 -19.09 -29.89 15.41
CA ALA A 144 -18.40 -30.13 16.68
C ALA A 144 -16.88 -29.90 16.57
N ASN A 145 -16.27 -30.35 15.47
CA ASN A 145 -14.85 -30.13 15.20
C ASN A 145 -14.53 -28.65 14.97
N GLU A 146 -15.33 -27.94 14.18
CA GLU A 146 -15.14 -26.50 13.93
C GLU A 146 -15.43 -25.66 15.20
N ARG A 147 -16.37 -26.07 16.06
CA ARG A 147 -16.60 -25.47 17.38
C ARG A 147 -15.37 -25.60 18.27
N ARG A 148 -14.79 -26.80 18.36
CA ARG A 148 -13.55 -27.05 19.10
C ARG A 148 -12.41 -26.20 18.59
N ARG A 149 -12.18 -26.21 17.28
CA ARG A 149 -11.17 -25.37 16.62
C ARG A 149 -11.35 -23.89 16.92
N SER A 150 -12.59 -23.38 16.87
CA SER A 150 -12.87 -21.98 17.17
C SER A 150 -12.53 -21.61 18.61
N ILE A 151 -12.77 -22.50 19.58
CA ILE A 151 -12.41 -22.28 20.98
C ILE A 151 -10.89 -22.27 21.14
N GLU A 152 -10.17 -23.17 20.46
CA GLU A 152 -8.71 -23.21 20.45
C GLU A 152 -8.13 -21.91 19.90
N GLU A 153 -8.57 -21.48 18.71
CA GLU A 153 -8.14 -20.23 18.08
C GLU A 153 -8.44 -19.00 18.97
N SER A 154 -9.59 -18.99 19.65
CA SER A 154 -9.96 -17.89 20.56
C SER A 154 -9.11 -17.86 21.82
N ALA A 155 -8.79 -19.04 22.39
CA ALA A 155 -7.94 -19.15 23.57
C ALA A 155 -6.51 -18.71 23.25
N ASP A 156 -5.95 -19.17 22.13
CA ASP A 156 -4.61 -18.77 21.65
C ASP A 156 -4.54 -17.26 21.37
N ALA A 157 -5.52 -16.71 20.64
CA ALA A 157 -5.59 -15.27 20.38
C ALA A 157 -5.65 -14.45 21.67
N SER A 158 -6.39 -14.94 22.67
CA SER A 158 -6.49 -14.26 23.95
C SER A 158 -5.23 -14.38 24.81
N ILE A 159 -4.48 -15.48 24.71
CA ILE A 159 -3.14 -15.59 25.32
C ILE A 159 -2.21 -14.56 24.68
N VAL A 160 -2.21 -14.44 23.35
CA VAL A 160 -1.42 -13.42 22.63
C VAL A 160 -1.82 -12.01 23.06
N GLY A 161 -3.12 -11.73 23.18
CA GLY A 161 -3.62 -10.45 23.69
C GLY A 161 -3.09 -10.13 25.10
N SER A 162 -3.06 -11.13 25.98
CA SER A 162 -2.55 -10.99 27.36
C SER A 162 -1.05 -10.73 27.39
N ILE A 163 -0.29 -11.40 26.51
CA ILE A 163 1.15 -11.16 26.34
C ILE A 163 1.41 -9.73 25.86
N ASN A 164 0.66 -9.26 24.86
CA ASN A 164 0.79 -7.90 24.35
C ASN A 164 0.45 -6.86 25.43
N MET A 165 -0.60 -7.09 26.23
CA MET A 165 -0.94 -6.23 27.37
C MET A 165 0.21 -6.13 28.39
N ALA A 166 0.89 -7.23 28.69
CA ALA A 166 2.05 -7.22 29.57
C ALA A 166 3.22 -6.44 28.98
N ALA A 167 3.50 -6.60 27.68
CA ALA A 167 4.53 -5.84 26.99
C ALA A 167 4.25 -4.33 27.00
N THR A 168 2.99 -3.94 26.76
CA THR A 168 2.55 -2.53 26.85
C THR A 168 2.68 -2.00 28.27
N ALA A 169 2.19 -2.73 29.28
CA ALA A 169 2.32 -2.32 30.69
C ALA A 169 3.81 -2.16 31.09
N ALA A 170 4.69 -3.00 30.55
CA ALA A 170 6.13 -2.89 30.76
C ALA A 170 6.71 -1.65 30.10
N ALA A 171 6.33 -1.37 28.85
CA ALA A 171 6.70 -0.14 28.16
C ALA A 171 6.22 1.10 28.93
N ASP A 172 5.03 1.05 29.54
CA ASP A 172 4.47 2.17 30.30
C ASP A 172 5.06 2.32 31.71
N GLY A 173 6.02 1.46 32.08
CA GLY A 173 6.70 1.50 33.38
C GLY A 173 5.85 0.99 34.54
N LEU A 174 4.74 0.29 34.26
CA LEU A 174 3.85 -0.32 35.26
C LEU A 174 4.38 -1.67 35.76
N VAL A 175 5.42 -2.20 35.11
CA VAL A 175 6.14 -3.39 35.55
C VAL A 175 7.31 -2.99 36.43
N VAL A 176 7.18 -3.25 37.73
CA VAL A 176 8.27 -3.05 38.70
C VAL A 176 9.06 -4.35 38.82
N GLY A 177 10.37 -4.29 38.60
CA GLY A 177 11.27 -5.35 39.05
C GLY A 177 11.15 -5.50 40.56
N ALA A 178 11.36 -6.70 41.10
CA ALA A 178 11.30 -6.97 42.54
C ALA A 178 12.50 -6.34 43.30
N GLY A 179 12.80 -5.06 43.06
CA GLY A 179 13.71 -4.27 43.86
C GLY A 179 12.98 -3.72 45.09
N PRO A 180 13.66 -3.60 46.24
CA PRO A 180 13.06 -2.99 47.42
C PRO A 180 12.64 -1.56 47.06
N ASN A 181 11.37 -1.26 47.28
CA ASN A 181 10.81 0.07 47.15
C ASN A 181 11.54 1.00 48.14
N LYS A 182 12.68 1.56 47.75
CA LYS A 182 13.41 2.60 48.50
C LYS A 182 12.74 3.95 48.27
N GLY A 183 11.44 4.02 48.50
CA GLY A 183 10.78 5.27 48.85
C GLY A 183 11.08 5.52 50.32
N ALA A 184 12.16 6.24 50.63
CA ALA A 184 12.28 6.85 51.94
C ALA A 184 11.05 7.76 52.13
N PRO A 185 10.27 7.63 53.22
CA PRO A 185 9.14 8.52 53.44
C PRO A 185 9.68 9.94 53.63
N ALA A 186 9.28 10.86 52.75
CA ALA A 186 9.49 12.28 52.96
C ALA A 186 8.71 12.68 54.23
N THR A 187 9.43 13.03 55.29
CA THR A 187 8.85 13.56 56.51
C THR A 187 8.62 15.05 56.29
N THR A 188 7.39 15.44 55.96
CA THR A 188 6.96 16.83 56.07
C THR A 188 6.43 17.07 57.49
N THR A 189 6.86 18.18 58.08
CA THR A 189 6.34 18.70 59.35
C THR A 189 5.38 19.84 59.04
N ASP A 190 4.33 20.01 59.85
CA ASP A 190 3.44 21.16 59.74
C ASP A 190 4.11 22.46 60.24
N GLU A 191 3.43 23.59 60.11
CA GLU A 191 3.93 24.91 60.53
C GLU A 191 4.22 25.00 62.04
N ASP A 192 3.78 24.00 62.83
CA ASP A 192 4.03 23.87 64.27
C ASP A 192 5.12 22.82 64.59
N GLY A 193 5.77 22.22 63.58
CA GLY A 193 6.88 21.29 63.74
C GLY A 193 6.47 19.85 64.07
N ASN A 194 5.19 19.48 63.96
CA ASN A 194 4.72 18.12 64.16
C ASN A 194 4.82 17.29 62.87
N PRO A 195 5.27 16.02 62.93
CA PRO A 195 5.36 15.17 61.74
C PRO A 195 3.95 14.84 61.21
N ILE A 196 3.67 15.27 59.97
CA ILE A 196 2.43 14.91 59.28
C ILE A 196 2.60 13.48 58.76
N VAL A 197 1.91 12.52 59.36
CA VAL A 197 1.74 11.19 58.75
C VAL A 197 0.64 11.31 57.71
N THR A 198 0.98 11.76 56.50
CA THR A 198 0.11 11.52 55.34
C THR A 198 0.07 10.02 55.10
N ALA A 199 -1.13 9.43 55.19
CA ALA A 199 -1.36 8.05 54.75
C ALA A 199 -0.70 7.85 53.37
N PRO A 200 -0.01 6.72 53.13
CA PRO A 200 0.62 6.49 51.85
C PRO A 200 -0.44 6.64 50.76
N ASP A 201 -0.20 7.57 49.86
CA ASP A 201 -0.98 7.75 48.65
C ASP A 201 -1.15 6.38 47.99
N VAL A 202 -2.39 5.89 47.95
CA VAL A 202 -2.74 4.59 47.34
C VAL A 202 -2.77 4.78 45.84
N THR A 203 -1.65 5.17 45.26
CA THR A 203 -1.32 4.83 43.88
C THR A 203 -0.55 3.53 43.92
N VAL A 204 -1.23 2.46 44.36
CA VAL A 204 -0.81 1.11 44.00
C VAL A 204 -1.02 1.03 42.50
N SER A 205 0.00 1.44 41.73
CA SER A 205 0.24 0.93 40.39
C SER A 205 0.38 -0.58 40.56
N SER A 206 -0.76 -1.28 40.55
CA SER A 206 -0.80 -2.71 40.74
C SER A 206 -0.17 -3.31 39.51
N ASN A 207 1.07 -3.79 39.64
CA ASN A 207 1.76 -4.52 38.59
C ASN A 207 0.79 -5.58 38.01
N PRO A 208 0.37 -5.46 36.74
CA PRO A 208 -0.66 -6.33 36.17
C PRO A 208 -0.11 -7.72 35.80
N LEU A 209 1.21 -7.94 35.90
CA LEU A 209 1.83 -9.19 35.47
C LEU A 209 1.33 -10.44 36.19
N PRO A 210 1.14 -10.46 37.53
CA PRO A 210 0.64 -11.65 38.20
C PRO A 210 -0.75 -12.08 37.71
N SER A 211 -1.65 -11.13 37.45
CA SER A 211 -2.97 -11.44 36.93
C SER A 211 -2.91 -11.91 35.47
N ILE A 212 -2.04 -11.29 34.65
CA ILE A 212 -1.80 -11.72 33.25
C ILE A 212 -1.22 -13.14 33.18
N LYS A 213 -0.20 -13.46 34.00
CA LYS A 213 0.35 -14.82 34.10
C LYS A 213 -0.74 -15.83 34.47
N SER A 214 -1.57 -15.50 35.45
CA SER A 214 -2.70 -16.34 35.86
C SER A 214 -3.71 -16.56 34.74
N ASP A 215 -4.02 -15.51 33.95
CA ASP A 215 -4.95 -15.62 32.82
C ASP A 215 -4.40 -16.55 31.72
N ILE A 216 -3.11 -16.43 31.39
CA ILE A 216 -2.44 -17.33 30.44
C ILE A 216 -2.53 -18.79 30.90
N ILE A 217 -2.19 -19.06 32.17
CA ILE A 217 -2.26 -20.42 32.75
C ILE A 217 -3.69 -20.98 32.69
N LYS A 218 -4.70 -20.16 33.02
CA LYS A 218 -6.11 -20.58 32.92
C LYS A 218 -6.54 -20.92 31.49
N ARG A 219 -6.06 -20.16 30.49
CA ARG A 219 -6.37 -20.44 29.08
C ARG A 219 -5.68 -21.70 28.58
N VAL A 220 -4.44 -21.93 28.99
CA VAL A 220 -3.73 -23.20 28.71
C VAL A 220 -4.45 -24.38 29.37
N GLN A 221 -5.01 -24.21 30.58
CA GLN A 221 -5.87 -25.22 31.20
C GLN A 221 -7.11 -25.53 30.34
N VAL A 222 -7.82 -24.51 29.82
CA VAL A 222 -8.96 -24.72 28.92
C VAL A 222 -8.55 -25.49 27.66
N LEU A 223 -7.41 -25.15 27.06
CA LEU A 223 -6.86 -25.86 25.90
C LEU A 223 -6.50 -27.31 26.23
N SER A 224 -5.93 -27.54 27.42
CA SER A 224 -5.60 -28.87 27.92
C SER A 224 -6.84 -29.74 28.07
N ASP A 225 -7.89 -29.21 28.69
CA ASP A 225 -9.16 -29.93 28.92
C ASP A 225 -9.88 -30.22 27.60
N LEU A 226 -9.90 -29.25 26.69
CA LEU A 226 -10.49 -29.39 25.36
C LEU A 226 -9.75 -30.44 24.53
N ASN A 227 -8.43 -30.52 24.68
CA ASN A 227 -7.59 -31.42 23.88
C ASN A 227 -7.26 -32.75 24.53
N GLY A 228 -7.59 -32.96 25.80
CA GLY A 228 -7.17 -34.14 26.55
C GLY A 228 -5.65 -34.25 26.66
N TRP A 229 -4.95 -33.13 26.83
CA TRP A 229 -3.49 -33.14 26.97
C TRP A 229 -3.06 -33.83 28.25
N SER A 230 -1.91 -34.50 28.21
CA SER A 230 -1.26 -35.02 29.41
C SER A 230 -0.75 -33.86 30.29
N PRO A 231 -0.54 -34.09 31.61
CA PRO A 231 0.04 -33.08 32.50
C PRO A 231 1.38 -32.52 32.00
N GLU A 232 2.23 -33.37 31.41
CA GLU A 232 3.54 -32.99 30.88
C GLU A 232 3.39 -32.08 29.66
N ARG A 233 2.44 -32.38 28.77
CA ARG A 233 2.15 -31.53 27.60
C ARG A 233 1.60 -30.18 28.02
N LYS A 234 0.72 -30.15 29.01
CA LYS A 234 0.17 -28.92 29.57
C LYS A 234 1.30 -28.04 30.14
N GLN A 235 2.17 -28.61 30.99
CA GLN A 235 3.32 -27.89 31.55
C GLN A 235 4.25 -27.33 30.47
N PHE A 236 4.49 -28.11 29.40
CA PHE A 236 5.28 -27.64 28.27
C PHE A 236 4.65 -26.41 27.57
N GLU A 237 3.34 -26.42 27.33
CA GLU A 237 2.65 -25.28 26.71
C GLU A 237 2.58 -24.07 27.66
N GLU A 238 2.38 -24.28 28.98
CA GLU A 238 2.48 -23.20 29.98
C GLU A 238 3.86 -22.54 29.92
N ALA A 239 4.95 -23.33 29.99
CA ALA A 239 6.31 -22.82 29.94
C ALA A 239 6.61 -22.08 28.63
N LYS A 240 6.09 -22.57 27.48
CA LYS A 240 6.21 -21.92 26.18
C LYS A 240 5.52 -20.55 26.16
N HIS A 241 4.28 -20.45 26.64
CA HIS A 241 3.56 -19.16 26.65
C HIS A 241 4.15 -18.18 27.67
N LEU A 242 4.56 -18.64 28.85
CA LEU A 242 5.25 -17.80 29.84
C LEU A 242 6.62 -17.34 29.33
N THR A 243 7.37 -18.19 28.63
CA THR A 243 8.62 -17.78 27.98
C THR A 243 8.38 -16.64 26.98
N ASN A 244 7.35 -16.75 26.14
CA ASN A 244 6.99 -15.70 25.21
C ASN A 244 6.55 -14.40 25.91
N LEU A 245 5.79 -14.50 27.00
CA LEU A 245 5.45 -13.38 27.87
C LEU A 245 6.71 -12.66 28.36
N HIS A 246 7.64 -13.40 28.98
CA HIS A 246 8.87 -12.83 29.51
C HIS A 246 9.74 -12.20 28.43
N LYS A 247 9.86 -12.86 27.28
CA LYS A 247 10.60 -12.35 26.13
C LYS A 247 10.07 -10.99 25.66
N GLN A 248 8.75 -10.85 25.51
CA GLN A 248 8.16 -9.57 25.08
C GLN A 248 8.29 -8.48 26.15
N VAL A 249 8.10 -8.82 27.43
CA VAL A 249 8.30 -7.85 28.53
C VAL A 249 9.75 -7.37 28.58
N VAL A 250 10.73 -8.28 28.48
CA VAL A 250 12.15 -7.92 28.44
C VAL A 250 12.45 -7.05 27.23
N GLN A 251 11.91 -7.37 26.06
CA GLN A 251 12.11 -6.56 24.86
C GLN A 251 11.54 -5.13 25.02
N ALA A 252 10.31 -5.02 25.50
CA ALA A 252 9.66 -3.73 25.75
C ALA A 252 10.41 -2.88 26.78
N LEU A 253 10.95 -3.51 27.84
CA LEU A 253 11.78 -2.82 28.83
C LEU A 253 13.13 -2.44 28.23
N ALA A 254 13.81 -3.33 27.52
CA ALA A 254 15.17 -3.11 27.01
C ALA A 254 15.25 -1.94 26.02
N ASP A 255 14.15 -1.63 25.34
CA ASP A 255 14.05 -0.48 24.44
C ASP A 255 14.06 0.87 25.18
N LYS A 256 13.60 0.91 26.44
CA LYS A 256 13.45 2.13 27.25
C LYS A 256 14.44 2.22 28.41
N ASP A 257 14.66 1.11 29.11
CA ASP A 257 15.49 0.98 30.30
C ASP A 257 16.03 -0.46 30.38
N ALA A 258 17.26 -0.63 29.88
CA ALA A 258 17.93 -1.92 29.83
C ALA A 258 18.32 -2.44 31.22
N THR A 259 18.47 -1.57 32.21
CA THR A 259 18.71 -1.95 33.60
C THR A 259 17.49 -2.64 34.18
N LYS A 260 16.30 -2.03 34.05
CA LYS A 260 15.04 -2.65 34.47
C LYS A 260 14.74 -3.93 33.70
N ALA A 261 15.05 -3.97 32.41
CA ALA A 261 14.91 -5.18 31.61
C ALA A 261 15.72 -6.35 32.17
N ARG A 262 16.97 -6.08 32.60
CA ARG A 262 17.83 -7.09 33.23
C ARG A 262 17.33 -7.51 34.60
N GLU A 263 16.92 -6.57 35.44
CA GLU A 263 16.34 -6.88 36.76
C GLU A 263 15.12 -7.79 36.61
N TYR A 264 14.23 -7.48 35.66
CA TYR A 264 13.08 -8.30 35.34
C TYR A 264 13.47 -9.69 34.84
N PHE A 265 14.43 -9.78 33.92
CA PHE A 265 14.90 -11.05 33.38
C PHE A 265 15.45 -11.97 34.47
N GLU A 266 16.34 -11.47 35.34
CA GLU A 266 16.92 -12.28 36.41
C GLU A 266 15.86 -12.71 37.44
N ALA A 267 14.90 -11.84 37.76
CA ALA A 267 13.80 -12.18 38.67
C ALA A 267 12.87 -13.28 38.13
N ASN A 268 12.73 -13.40 36.80
CA ASN A 268 11.80 -14.35 36.16
C ASN A 268 12.49 -15.49 35.41
N LYS A 269 13.81 -15.60 35.52
CA LYS A 269 14.64 -16.54 34.75
C LYS A 269 14.23 -18.00 34.90
N ALA A 270 13.72 -18.36 36.08
CA ALA A 270 13.26 -19.71 36.39
C ALA A 270 11.99 -20.14 35.60
N GLU A 271 11.21 -19.18 35.11
CA GLU A 271 10.00 -19.42 34.32
C GLU A 271 10.27 -19.44 32.80
N ILE A 272 11.53 -19.22 32.39
CA ILE A 272 11.95 -19.14 31.00
C ILE A 272 12.58 -20.45 30.55
N ASN A 273 12.16 -20.96 29.40
CA ASN A 273 12.76 -22.13 28.78
C ASN A 273 14.24 -21.90 28.49
N GLY A 274 15.09 -22.87 28.87
CA GLY A 274 16.54 -22.76 28.75
C GLY A 274 17.03 -22.41 27.34
N GLY A 275 16.35 -22.91 26.30
CA GLY A 275 16.69 -22.63 24.90
C GLY A 275 16.49 -21.17 24.47
N ASP A 276 15.67 -20.40 25.20
CA ASP A 276 15.38 -18.99 24.90
C ASP A 276 16.23 -18.01 25.72
N LEU A 277 16.93 -18.48 26.76
CA LEU A 277 17.77 -17.63 27.62
C LEU A 277 18.83 -16.87 26.81
N ASP A 278 19.48 -17.52 25.85
CA ASP A 278 20.48 -16.89 24.97
C ASP A 278 19.88 -15.83 24.06
N SER A 279 18.67 -16.08 23.53
CA SER A 279 17.96 -15.10 22.70
C SER A 279 17.61 -13.85 23.50
N ILE A 280 17.14 -14.02 24.74
CA ILE A 280 16.79 -12.90 25.62
C ILE A 280 18.05 -12.17 26.08
N GLY A 281 19.14 -12.89 26.35
CA GLY A 281 20.45 -12.31 26.66
C GLY A 281 20.98 -11.39 25.54
N LYS A 282 20.76 -11.76 24.27
CA LYS A 282 21.11 -10.89 23.12
C LYS A 282 20.26 -9.61 23.08
N VAL A 283 18.97 -9.69 23.39
CA VAL A 283 18.07 -8.51 23.46
C VAL A 283 18.55 -7.55 24.56
N LEU A 284 18.87 -8.07 25.74
CA LEU A 284 19.41 -7.27 26.84
C LEU A 284 20.72 -6.57 26.43
N LYS A 285 21.68 -7.33 25.89
CA LYS A 285 22.97 -6.80 25.43
C LYS A 285 22.78 -5.66 24.41
N PHE A 286 21.84 -5.82 23.48
CA PHE A 286 21.52 -4.78 22.50
C PHE A 286 20.94 -3.53 23.17
N GLY A 287 19.95 -3.69 24.06
CA GLY A 287 19.37 -2.59 24.83
C GLY A 287 20.40 -1.82 25.65
N GLU A 288 21.29 -2.52 26.36
CA GLU A 288 22.38 -1.91 27.13
C GLU A 288 23.37 -1.15 26.26
N THR A 289 23.65 -1.67 25.07
CA THR A 289 24.56 -1.04 24.12
C THR A 289 23.97 0.27 23.62
N LYS A 290 22.67 0.27 23.29
CA LYS A 290 21.91 1.47 22.91
C LYS A 290 21.83 2.48 24.06
N GLN A 291 21.48 2.03 25.27
CA GLN A 291 21.40 2.90 26.45
C GLN A 291 22.76 3.52 26.79
N ALA A 292 23.85 2.75 26.74
CA ALA A 292 25.19 3.28 26.96
C ALA A 292 25.56 4.36 25.94
N GLY A 293 25.16 4.20 24.68
CA GLY A 293 25.35 5.22 23.64
C GLY A 293 24.58 6.51 23.94
N PHE A 294 23.30 6.38 24.30
CA PHE A 294 22.44 7.50 24.68
C PHE A 294 22.94 8.23 25.93
N GLU A 295 23.26 7.51 27.01
CA GLU A 295 23.78 8.08 28.25
C GLU A 295 25.09 8.81 28.01
N PHE A 296 26.01 8.21 27.23
CA PHE A 296 27.28 8.85 26.88
C PHE A 296 27.06 10.17 26.14
N ALA A 297 26.20 10.17 25.12
CA ALA A 297 25.91 11.39 24.34
C ALA A 297 25.20 12.48 25.17
N ASN A 298 24.54 12.11 26.27
CA ASN A 298 23.85 13.03 27.20
C ASN A 298 24.72 13.56 28.34
N ARG A 299 25.96 13.10 28.45
CA ARG A 299 26.84 13.57 29.51
C ARG A 299 27.14 15.07 29.36
N PRO A 300 27.07 15.87 30.43
CA PRO A 300 27.33 17.31 30.35
C PRO A 300 28.71 17.66 29.78
N ASP A 301 29.75 16.90 30.16
CA ASP A 301 31.10 17.08 29.64
C ASP A 301 31.18 16.81 28.13
N ILE A 302 30.45 15.82 27.62
CA ILE A 302 30.39 15.51 26.18
C ILE A 302 29.57 16.56 25.42
N MET A 303 28.41 16.96 25.95
CA MET A 303 27.58 18.01 25.34
C MET A 303 28.30 19.36 25.26
N SER A 304 29.16 19.67 26.24
CA SER A 304 29.92 20.92 26.29
C SER A 304 31.06 21.01 25.27
N LEU A 305 31.44 19.91 24.63
CA LEU A 305 32.48 19.91 23.60
C LEU A 305 32.04 20.72 22.38
N ALA A 306 33.00 21.46 21.81
CA ALA A 306 32.76 22.45 20.75
C ALA A 306 32.37 21.82 19.40
N SER A 307 32.83 20.60 19.10
CA SER A 307 32.56 19.93 17.84
C SER A 307 32.09 18.49 18.00
N ASP A 308 31.32 18.00 17.02
CA ASP A 308 30.92 16.59 16.98
C ASP A 308 32.12 15.66 16.75
N GLN A 309 33.20 16.14 16.14
CA GLN A 309 34.45 15.38 16.01
C GLN A 309 35.09 15.12 17.38
N ASP A 310 35.10 16.11 18.27
CA ASP A 310 35.61 15.96 19.63
C ASP A 310 34.73 15.01 20.44
N ARG A 311 33.40 15.09 20.28
CA ARG A 311 32.46 14.15 20.91
C ARG A 311 32.70 12.71 20.46
N ILE A 312 32.93 12.50 19.16
CA ILE A 312 33.26 11.19 18.59
C ILE A 312 34.63 10.69 19.10
N ALA A 313 35.62 11.56 19.23
CA ALA A 313 36.93 11.20 19.78
C ALA A 313 36.80 10.78 21.26
N ALA A 314 36.03 11.53 22.06
CA ALA A 314 35.73 11.18 23.44
C ALA A 314 34.99 9.83 23.55
N ALA A 315 34.05 9.53 22.63
CA ALA A 315 33.39 8.23 22.59
C ALA A 315 34.37 7.08 22.31
N ARG A 316 35.36 7.30 21.43
CA ARG A 316 36.40 6.31 21.11
C ARG A 316 37.31 6.01 22.28
N ASP A 317 37.68 7.04 23.05
CA ASP A 317 38.53 6.90 24.22
C ASP A 317 37.78 6.25 25.39
N TYR A 318 36.57 6.74 25.69
CA TYR A 318 35.76 6.24 26.81
C TYR A 318 35.36 4.76 26.64
N PHE A 319 35.02 4.35 25.43
CA PHE A 319 34.66 2.96 25.11
C PHE A 319 35.78 2.20 24.38
N LYS A 320 37.05 2.47 24.71
CA LYS A 320 38.22 1.81 24.07
C LYS A 320 38.14 0.28 24.10
N ASP A 321 37.68 -0.29 25.22
CA ASP A 321 37.59 -1.73 25.46
C ASP A 321 36.18 -2.32 25.16
N ALA A 322 35.25 -1.49 24.66
CA ALA A 322 33.86 -1.87 24.41
C ALA A 322 33.40 -1.40 23.01
N PRO A 323 33.83 -2.08 21.93
CA PRO A 323 33.63 -1.62 20.56
C PRO A 323 32.15 -1.43 20.18
N GLU A 324 31.27 -2.32 20.66
CA GLU A 324 29.82 -2.22 20.39
C GLU A 324 29.20 -0.95 21.02
N LYS A 325 29.57 -0.62 22.27
CA LYS A 325 29.11 0.60 22.97
C LYS A 325 29.68 1.86 22.33
N ARG A 326 30.94 1.80 21.88
CA ARG A 326 31.59 2.87 21.13
C ARG A 326 30.82 3.22 19.86
N GLU A 327 30.46 2.21 19.08
CA GLU A 327 29.72 2.41 17.84
C GLU A 327 28.33 3.00 18.09
N ALA A 328 27.60 2.50 19.10
CA ALA A 328 26.31 3.05 19.49
C ALA A 328 26.40 4.53 19.91
N ALA A 329 27.41 4.90 20.72
CA ALA A 329 27.65 6.29 21.11
C ALA A 329 27.95 7.20 19.91
N ILE A 330 28.79 6.73 18.99
CA ILE A 330 29.12 7.48 17.76
C ILE A 330 27.88 7.67 16.88
N GLN A 331 27.06 6.65 16.72
CA GLN A 331 25.82 6.76 15.94
C GLN A 331 24.85 7.76 16.56
N GLU A 332 24.64 7.70 17.88
CA GLU A 332 23.80 8.66 18.59
C GLU A 332 24.26 10.11 18.39
N ILE A 333 25.57 10.38 18.52
CA ILE A 333 26.15 11.71 18.27
C ILE A 333 25.85 12.17 16.83
N LYS A 334 26.05 11.29 15.84
CA LYS A 334 25.77 11.61 14.43
C LYS A 334 24.30 11.88 14.16
N THR A 335 23.40 11.10 14.75
CA THR A 335 21.95 11.29 14.62
C THR A 335 21.55 12.67 15.11
N ARG A 336 22.01 13.05 16.32
CA ARG A 336 21.73 14.39 16.88
C ARG A 336 22.32 15.52 16.05
N ALA A 337 23.53 15.34 15.52
CA ALA A 337 24.15 16.31 14.63
C ALA A 337 23.31 16.52 13.36
N ALA A 338 22.82 15.43 12.75
CA ALA A 338 21.95 15.48 11.58
C ALA A 338 20.58 16.12 11.87
N GLU A 339 20.00 15.85 13.05
CA GLU A 339 18.78 16.52 13.50
C GLU A 339 19.01 18.03 13.68
N ALA A 340 20.07 18.42 14.39
CA ALA A 340 20.43 19.83 14.60
C ALA A 340 20.70 20.57 13.27
N GLU A 341 21.34 19.90 12.31
CA GLU A 341 21.52 20.41 10.95
C GLU A 341 20.17 20.65 10.26
N THR A 342 19.27 19.67 10.33
CA THR A 342 17.94 19.76 9.72
C THR A 342 17.14 20.91 10.31
N PHE A 343 17.19 21.10 11.64
CA PHE A 343 16.55 22.25 12.30
C PHE A 343 17.16 23.58 11.86
N ARG A 344 18.49 23.65 11.71
CA ARG A 344 19.17 24.86 11.24
C ARG A 344 18.77 25.20 9.81
N GLN A 345 18.71 24.21 8.91
CA GLN A 345 18.31 24.41 7.51
C GLN A 345 16.85 24.85 7.41
N ARG A 346 15.94 24.28 8.22
CA ARG A 346 14.55 24.75 8.29
C ARG A 346 14.47 26.19 8.80
N GLY A 347 15.17 26.51 9.89
CA GLY A 347 15.23 27.87 10.42
C GLY A 347 15.78 28.89 9.41
N GLN A 348 16.80 28.52 8.63
CA GLN A 348 17.33 29.35 7.55
C GLN A 348 16.29 29.59 6.45
N ARG A 349 15.59 28.55 6.00
CA ARG A 349 14.53 28.67 4.99
C ARG A 349 13.36 29.53 5.48
N ASP A 350 12.88 29.30 6.69
CA ASP A 350 11.79 30.08 7.28
C ASP A 350 12.19 31.56 7.40
N ALA A 351 13.44 31.84 7.78
CA ALA A 351 13.99 33.19 7.80
C ALA A 351 14.09 33.80 6.39
N GLY A 352 14.52 33.01 5.40
CA GLY A 352 14.55 33.40 3.99
C GLY A 352 13.17 33.77 3.46
N ASP A 353 12.17 32.92 3.67
CA ASP A 353 10.79 33.16 3.26
C ASP A 353 10.20 34.41 3.92
N ALA A 354 10.45 34.60 5.23
CA ALA A 354 10.04 35.80 5.95
C ALA A 354 10.69 37.07 5.38
N ALA A 355 11.99 37.03 5.06
CA ALA A 355 12.69 38.14 4.42
C ALA A 355 12.14 38.43 3.02
N TRP A 356 11.94 37.41 2.19
CA TRP A 356 11.39 37.56 0.84
C TRP A 356 9.96 38.12 0.84
N LYS A 357 9.14 37.75 1.82
CA LYS A 357 7.80 38.32 1.99
C LYS A 357 7.84 39.84 2.24
N VAL A 358 8.80 40.32 3.04
CA VAL A 358 8.99 41.76 3.30
C VAL A 358 9.40 42.48 2.02
N ILE A 359 10.36 41.92 1.28
CA ILE A 359 10.91 42.53 0.05
C ILE A 359 9.88 42.56 -1.09
N THR A 360 9.17 41.45 -1.31
CA THR A 360 8.12 41.36 -2.35
C THR A 360 6.88 42.18 -1.99
N GLY A 361 6.61 42.39 -0.70
CA GLY A 361 5.61 43.35 -0.20
C GLY A 361 5.99 44.83 -0.39
N GLY A 362 7.13 45.13 -1.03
CA GLY A 362 7.58 46.48 -1.33
C GLY A 362 8.58 47.06 -0.34
N GLY A 363 8.93 46.33 0.73
CA GLY A 363 9.91 46.74 1.72
C GLY A 363 11.34 46.81 1.19
N SER A 364 12.21 47.46 1.97
CA SER A 364 13.65 47.58 1.70
C SER A 364 14.46 46.63 2.60
N LEU A 365 15.78 46.52 2.39
CA LEU A 365 16.66 45.70 3.23
C LEU A 365 16.52 46.04 4.72
N GLY A 366 16.40 47.34 5.06
CA GLY A 366 16.21 47.80 6.44
C GLY A 366 14.84 47.48 7.04
N SER A 367 13.90 46.99 6.23
CA SER A 367 12.59 46.54 6.70
C SER A 367 12.59 45.08 7.19
N ILE A 368 13.67 44.33 6.91
CA ILE A 368 13.84 42.96 7.40
C ILE A 368 14.36 43.02 8.84
N PRO A 369 13.71 42.34 9.81
CA PRO A 369 14.22 42.28 11.17
C PRO A 369 15.66 41.73 11.23
N ALA A 370 16.52 42.35 12.04
CA ALA A 370 17.94 41.98 12.13
C ALA A 370 18.16 40.50 12.52
N ALA A 371 17.31 39.96 13.38
CA ALA A 371 17.35 38.54 13.76
C ALA A 371 17.00 37.62 12.59
N THR A 372 16.00 37.98 11.76
CA THR A 372 15.64 37.24 10.55
C THR A 372 16.77 37.28 9.54
N TRP A 373 17.35 38.46 9.30
CA TRP A 373 18.49 38.60 8.40
C TRP A 373 19.69 37.77 8.84
N ALA A 374 20.06 37.84 10.12
CA ALA A 374 21.18 37.06 10.68
C ALA A 374 20.94 35.54 10.65
N ALA A 375 19.68 35.11 10.68
CA ALA A 375 19.30 33.70 10.62
C ALA A 375 19.28 33.10 9.20
N MET A 376 19.31 33.93 8.14
CA MET A 376 19.34 33.47 6.75
C MET A 376 20.67 32.84 6.35
N GLY A 377 20.65 32.00 5.32
CA GLY A 377 21.87 31.51 4.69
C GLY A 377 22.63 32.64 3.97
N GLY A 378 23.97 32.57 3.95
CA GLY A 378 24.79 33.61 3.30
C GLY A 378 24.50 33.80 1.80
N GLU A 379 24.18 32.72 1.07
CA GLU A 379 23.79 32.80 -0.34
C GLU A 379 22.41 33.46 -0.51
N GLU A 380 21.46 33.20 0.38
CA GLU A 380 20.13 33.85 0.35
C GLU A 380 20.23 35.34 0.67
N GLN A 381 21.08 35.73 1.62
CA GLN A 381 21.37 37.14 1.90
C GLN A 381 21.91 37.83 0.63
N ARG A 382 22.83 37.18 -0.09
CA ARG A 382 23.38 37.69 -1.36
C ARG A 382 22.28 37.85 -2.41
N GLN A 383 21.40 36.87 -2.55
CA GLN A 383 20.29 36.92 -3.51
C GLN A 383 19.31 38.07 -3.22
N VAL A 384 18.99 38.33 -1.95
CA VAL A 384 18.14 39.46 -1.57
C VAL A 384 18.81 40.80 -1.91
N GLN A 385 20.11 40.93 -1.67
CA GLN A 385 20.86 42.13 -2.04
C GLN A 385 20.89 42.34 -3.56
N ASP A 386 21.22 41.29 -4.33
CA ASP A 386 21.25 41.31 -5.80
C ASP A 386 19.88 41.72 -6.38
N TYR A 387 18.78 41.23 -5.79
CA TYR A 387 17.42 41.58 -6.20
C TYR A 387 17.11 43.07 -5.98
N LEU A 388 17.46 43.62 -4.81
CA LEU A 388 17.22 45.02 -4.48
C LEU A 388 18.03 45.97 -5.35
N ASP A 389 19.28 45.63 -5.64
CA ASP A 389 20.13 46.38 -6.57
C ASP A 389 19.53 46.39 -7.99
N ALA A 390 19.08 45.22 -8.46
CA ALA A 390 18.44 45.11 -9.78
C ALA A 390 17.15 45.94 -9.86
N ARG A 391 16.33 45.94 -8.80
CA ARG A 391 15.12 46.76 -8.71
C ARG A 391 15.45 48.25 -8.77
N THR A 392 16.52 48.68 -8.10
CA THR A 392 16.97 50.09 -8.11
C THR A 392 17.46 50.51 -9.49
N ARG A 393 18.27 49.68 -10.15
CA ARG A 393 18.74 49.95 -11.53
C ARG A 393 17.58 50.06 -12.53
N ARG A 394 16.52 49.26 -12.37
CA ARG A 394 15.31 49.38 -13.20
C ARG A 394 14.60 50.71 -12.98
N ALA A 395 14.39 51.10 -11.73
CA ALA A 395 13.78 52.39 -11.41
C ALA A 395 14.60 53.59 -11.96
N GLU A 396 15.93 53.52 -11.91
CA GLU A 396 16.80 54.55 -12.51
C GLU A 396 16.75 54.55 -14.04
N ALA A 397 16.64 53.37 -14.67
CA ALA A 397 16.48 53.25 -16.12
C ALA A 397 15.13 53.82 -16.58
N ASP A 398 14.05 53.54 -15.84
CA ASP A 398 12.72 54.07 -16.09
C ASP A 398 12.70 55.60 -15.91
N ALA A 399 13.30 56.12 -14.84
CA ALA A 399 13.41 57.56 -14.60
C ALA A 399 14.25 58.30 -15.66
N ARG A 400 15.23 57.63 -16.28
CA ARG A 400 15.99 58.17 -17.43
C ARG A 400 15.19 58.12 -18.73
N ARG A 401 14.23 57.21 -18.83
CA ARG A 401 13.35 57.05 -20.00
C ARG A 401 12.27 58.12 -20.06
N ASP A 402 11.81 58.61 -18.91
CA ASP A 402 10.83 59.71 -18.80
C ASP A 402 11.37 61.11 -19.16
N GLY A 403 12.68 61.24 -19.41
CA GLY A 403 13.36 62.53 -19.58
C GLY A 403 13.51 63.07 -21.01
N LYS A 404 13.30 62.27 -22.08
CA LYS A 404 13.44 62.72 -23.47
C LYS A 404 12.55 61.93 -24.44
N GLU A 405 11.89 62.68 -25.32
CA GLU A 405 11.02 62.30 -26.45
C GLU A 405 9.53 62.17 -26.10
N GLU A 406 8.67 62.87 -26.87
CA GLU A 406 7.23 62.64 -26.93
C GLU A 406 7.02 61.14 -27.18
N MET A 407 6.63 60.43 -26.13
CA MET A 407 6.65 58.98 -26.13
C MET A 407 5.45 58.45 -26.91
N ASP A 408 5.70 57.57 -27.87
CA ASP A 408 4.69 56.62 -28.34
C ASP A 408 4.05 55.97 -27.11
N ASP A 409 2.72 55.93 -27.05
CA ASP A 409 2.02 55.27 -25.95
C ASP A 409 2.35 53.77 -25.99
N ILE A 410 3.30 53.35 -25.16
CA ILE A 410 3.85 51.98 -25.15
C ILE A 410 2.74 50.95 -24.90
N ALA A 411 1.76 51.28 -24.05
CA ALA A 411 0.65 50.37 -23.76
C ALA A 411 -0.22 50.16 -25.00
N ASN A 412 -0.43 51.23 -25.78
CA ASN A 412 -1.08 51.12 -27.08
C ASN A 412 -0.18 50.47 -28.14
N LEU A 413 1.14 50.63 -28.09
CA LEU A 413 2.07 50.02 -29.05
C LEU A 413 2.04 48.50 -28.95
N ASP A 414 2.22 47.95 -27.75
CA ASP A 414 2.16 46.49 -27.51
C ASP A 414 0.79 45.92 -27.86
N LYS A 415 -0.27 46.71 -27.68
CA LYS A 415 -1.63 46.32 -28.06
C LYS A 415 -1.79 46.32 -29.58
N VAL A 416 -1.31 47.35 -30.28
CA VAL A 416 -1.42 47.46 -31.74
C VAL A 416 -0.52 46.46 -32.43
N GLU A 417 0.67 46.18 -31.91
CA GLU A 417 1.53 45.09 -32.39
C GLU A 417 0.85 43.75 -32.21
N ARG A 418 0.24 43.47 -31.05
CA ARG A 418 -0.56 42.25 -30.86
C ARG A 418 -1.77 42.20 -31.78
N MET A 419 -2.45 43.31 -32.04
CA MET A 419 -3.58 43.35 -32.98
C MET A 419 -3.14 43.12 -34.42
N ILE A 420 -1.97 43.63 -34.83
CA ILE A 420 -1.36 43.29 -36.13
C ILE A 420 -0.99 41.79 -36.14
N GLU A 421 -0.46 41.27 -35.03
CA GLU A 421 -0.06 39.88 -34.88
C GLU A 421 -1.23 38.90 -34.87
N GLN A 422 -2.35 39.30 -34.29
CA GLN A 422 -3.58 38.52 -34.25
C GLN A 422 -4.41 38.72 -35.51
N GLY A 423 -4.00 39.60 -36.42
CA GLY A 423 -4.65 39.91 -37.68
C GLY A 423 -5.96 40.69 -37.53
N ASP A 424 -6.09 41.49 -36.48
CA ASP A 424 -7.16 42.47 -36.25
C ASP A 424 -6.89 43.82 -36.92
N ILE A 425 -5.63 44.04 -37.31
CA ILE A 425 -5.19 45.16 -38.17
C ILE A 425 -4.51 44.54 -39.39
N THR A 426 -5.21 44.57 -40.52
CA THR A 426 -4.78 43.93 -41.77
C THR A 426 -4.37 44.95 -42.84
N ASP A 427 -4.71 46.22 -42.71
CA ASP A 427 -4.29 47.24 -43.69
C ASP A 427 -3.78 48.53 -43.04
N ARG A 428 -3.13 49.36 -43.86
CA ARG A 428 -2.56 50.64 -43.41
C ARG A 428 -3.63 51.67 -43.03
N ALA A 429 -4.84 51.58 -43.58
CA ALA A 429 -5.92 52.51 -43.26
C ALA A 429 -6.45 52.27 -41.83
N GLN A 430 -6.44 51.02 -41.38
CA GLN A 430 -6.78 50.64 -40.01
C GLN A 430 -5.73 51.07 -38.97
N LEU A 431 -4.51 51.45 -39.39
CA LEU A 431 -3.52 52.08 -38.50
C LEU A 431 -3.79 53.57 -38.24
N ALA A 432 -4.49 54.26 -39.15
CA ALA A 432 -4.74 55.69 -39.04
C ALA A 432 -5.54 56.08 -37.78
N ARG A 433 -6.33 55.15 -37.23
CA ARG A 433 -7.04 55.33 -35.94
C ARG A 433 -6.09 55.45 -34.74
N TYR A 434 -4.81 55.17 -34.93
CA TYR A 434 -3.78 55.28 -33.90
C TYR A 434 -2.79 56.42 -34.14
N ASP A 435 -3.05 57.31 -35.11
CA ASP A 435 -2.18 58.43 -35.44
C ASP A 435 -1.96 59.39 -34.26
N ALA A 436 -2.93 59.48 -33.34
CA ALA A 436 -2.84 60.32 -32.14
C ALA A 436 -1.98 59.70 -31.01
N PHE A 437 -1.65 58.41 -31.10
CA PHE A 437 -0.92 57.68 -30.05
C PHE A 437 0.52 57.36 -30.43
N PHE A 438 0.88 57.51 -31.71
CA PHE A 438 2.19 57.15 -32.23
C PHE A 438 2.78 58.24 -33.12
N THR A 439 4.09 58.36 -33.06
CA THR A 439 4.92 59.12 -33.98
C THR A 439 4.83 58.56 -35.40
N LYS A 440 5.08 59.41 -36.39
CA LYS A 440 5.07 59.04 -37.81
C LYS A 440 6.09 57.93 -38.14
N SER A 441 7.21 57.86 -37.43
CA SER A 441 8.21 56.80 -37.57
C SER A 441 7.69 55.44 -37.09
N THR A 442 6.97 55.42 -35.98
CA THR A 442 6.41 54.20 -35.40
C THR A 442 5.26 53.67 -36.24
N LEU A 443 4.36 54.54 -36.69
CA LEU A 443 3.31 54.19 -37.66
C LEU A 443 3.88 53.62 -38.96
N LYS A 444 4.99 54.16 -39.48
CA LYS A 444 5.68 53.63 -40.66
C LYS A 444 6.26 52.24 -40.42
N THR A 445 6.82 52.00 -39.24
CA THR A 445 7.36 50.69 -38.84
C THR A 445 6.24 49.65 -38.73
N LEU A 446 5.13 50.01 -38.09
CA LEU A 446 3.93 49.16 -37.98
C LEU A 446 3.31 48.85 -39.35
N ALA A 447 3.20 49.85 -40.23
CA ALA A 447 2.74 49.64 -41.60
C ALA A 447 3.65 48.66 -42.37
N THR A 448 4.97 48.75 -42.17
CA THR A 448 5.94 47.82 -42.76
C THR A 448 5.77 46.40 -42.20
N LYS A 449 5.44 46.25 -40.91
CA LYS A 449 5.12 44.93 -40.30
C LYS A 449 3.87 44.31 -40.94
N ILE A 450 2.82 45.09 -41.18
CA ILE A 450 1.59 44.63 -41.87
C ILE A 450 1.91 44.15 -43.30
N ASP A 451 2.71 44.91 -44.05
CA ASP A 451 3.02 44.55 -45.44
C ASP A 451 3.90 43.30 -45.53
N LYS A 452 4.82 43.11 -44.56
CA LYS A 452 5.65 41.91 -44.48
C LYS A 452 4.86 40.66 -44.11
N ARG A 453 3.72 40.79 -43.41
CA ARG A 453 2.86 39.65 -43.05
C ARG A 453 2.13 39.04 -44.24
N ALA A 454 1.87 39.80 -45.31
CA ALA A 454 1.24 39.26 -46.51
C ALA A 454 2.19 38.39 -47.36
N VAL A 455 3.45 38.18 -46.93
CA VAL A 455 4.47 37.44 -47.68
C VAL A 455 4.86 36.18 -46.92
N VAL A 456 4.42 35.02 -47.43
CA VAL A 456 4.90 33.72 -46.93
C VAL A 456 6.17 33.35 -47.70
N PRO A 457 7.27 32.99 -47.01
CA PRO A 457 8.46 32.49 -47.69
C PRO A 457 8.14 31.24 -48.51
N PRO A 458 8.53 31.17 -49.80
CA PRO A 458 8.30 29.99 -50.64
C PRO A 458 8.86 28.68 -50.04
N ALA A 459 9.91 28.80 -49.21
CA ALA A 459 10.51 27.68 -48.50
C ALA A 459 9.57 27.08 -47.44
N ASP A 460 8.79 27.91 -46.73
CA ASP A 460 7.85 27.44 -45.73
C ASP A 460 6.64 26.77 -46.39
N ILE A 461 6.10 27.35 -47.47
CA ILE A 461 5.04 26.70 -48.29
C ILE A 461 5.50 25.32 -48.76
N ARG A 462 6.74 25.24 -49.24
CA ARG A 462 7.33 23.97 -49.71
C ARG A 462 7.48 22.97 -48.58
N ARG A 463 7.95 23.39 -47.41
CA ARG A 463 8.07 22.52 -46.23
C ARG A 463 6.72 21.91 -45.86
N GLU A 464 5.67 22.74 -45.76
CA GLU A 464 4.34 22.26 -45.37
C GLU A 464 3.72 21.29 -46.39
N PHE A 465 4.01 21.49 -47.68
CA PHE A 465 3.59 20.57 -48.74
C PHE A 465 4.35 19.24 -48.68
N GLU A 466 5.68 19.28 -48.52
CA GLU A 466 6.53 18.10 -48.41
C GLU A 466 6.18 17.26 -47.17
N GLU A 467 5.89 17.92 -46.05
CA GLU A 467 5.53 17.28 -44.79
C GLU A 467 4.20 16.52 -44.90
N ARG A 468 3.16 17.13 -45.48
CA ARG A 468 1.84 16.51 -45.64
C ARG A 468 1.79 15.47 -46.75
N LYS A 469 2.58 15.65 -47.81
CA LYS A 469 2.73 14.65 -48.87
C LYS A 469 3.61 13.46 -48.43
N GLY A 470 4.37 13.61 -47.34
CA GLY A 470 5.23 12.57 -46.77
C GLY A 470 6.47 12.25 -47.63
N ALA A 471 6.79 13.11 -48.60
CA ALA A 471 7.90 12.91 -49.54
C ALA A 471 8.58 14.25 -49.84
N LYS A 472 9.92 14.23 -49.88
CA LYS A 472 10.68 15.40 -50.31
C LYS A 472 10.45 15.64 -51.79
N VAL A 473 10.11 16.88 -52.11
CA VAL A 473 9.68 17.26 -53.43
C VAL A 473 10.83 17.97 -54.12
N ASN A 474 11.46 17.34 -55.12
CA ASN A 474 12.41 18.06 -55.96
C ASN A 474 11.65 18.72 -57.13
N VAL A 475 11.32 20.00 -56.97
CA VAL A 475 10.54 20.78 -57.96
C VAL A 475 11.15 20.69 -59.38
N ALA A 476 12.48 20.58 -59.50
CA ALA A 476 13.17 20.47 -60.78
C ALA A 476 13.05 19.09 -61.45
N LYS A 477 12.70 18.03 -60.70
CA LYS A 477 12.58 16.64 -61.19
C LYS A 477 11.17 16.06 -61.05
N MET A 478 10.21 16.93 -60.74
CA MET A 478 8.82 16.58 -60.47
C MET A 478 8.09 16.26 -61.78
N GLY A 479 7.33 15.16 -61.81
CA GLY A 479 6.48 14.80 -62.94
C GLY A 479 5.33 15.80 -63.12
N ASP A 480 4.76 15.88 -64.33
CA ASP A 480 3.79 16.93 -64.68
C ASP A 480 2.56 16.97 -63.76
N LYS A 481 2.09 15.80 -63.31
CA LYS A 481 0.98 15.69 -62.38
C LYS A 481 1.29 16.31 -61.02
N ASP A 482 2.43 15.96 -60.44
CA ASP A 482 2.86 16.50 -59.14
C ASP A 482 3.13 18.01 -59.23
N ARG A 483 3.55 18.51 -60.40
CA ARG A 483 3.80 19.93 -60.65
C ARG A 483 2.54 20.76 -60.69
N ALA A 484 1.51 20.26 -61.37
CA ALA A 484 0.21 20.91 -61.35
C ALA A 484 -0.35 20.98 -59.91
N GLU A 485 -0.18 19.91 -59.14
CA GLU A 485 -0.63 19.81 -57.75
C GLU A 485 0.14 20.76 -56.82
N TRP A 486 1.46 20.86 -56.95
CA TRP A 486 2.28 21.82 -56.21
C TRP A 486 1.91 23.28 -56.53
N MET A 487 1.70 23.62 -57.80
CA MET A 487 1.31 24.97 -58.19
C MET A 487 -0.08 25.33 -57.65
N ALA A 488 -1.04 24.40 -57.73
CA ALA A 488 -2.38 24.61 -57.16
C ALA A 488 -2.36 24.78 -55.63
N PHE A 489 -1.50 24.03 -54.93
CA PHE A 489 -1.27 24.23 -53.49
C PHE A 489 -0.68 25.61 -53.20
N GLN A 490 0.40 25.96 -53.89
CA GLN A 490 1.10 27.21 -53.70
C GLN A 490 0.18 28.41 -53.95
N ASP A 491 -0.60 28.39 -55.03
CA ASP A 491 -1.54 29.46 -55.37
C ASP A 491 -2.67 29.55 -54.34
N TYR A 492 -3.22 28.42 -53.89
CA TYR A 492 -4.24 28.39 -52.83
C TYR A 492 -3.71 29.01 -51.53
N ILE A 493 -2.52 28.63 -51.09
CA ILE A 493 -1.90 29.17 -49.88
C ILE A 493 -1.63 30.66 -50.03
N LEU A 494 -1.01 31.08 -51.14
CA LEU A 494 -0.67 32.49 -51.36
C LEU A 494 -1.92 33.36 -51.46
N GLN A 495 -2.99 32.88 -52.10
CA GLN A 495 -4.25 33.62 -52.18
C GLN A 495 -4.90 33.77 -50.81
N ASN A 496 -5.06 32.67 -50.06
CA ASN A 496 -5.70 32.73 -48.75
C ASN A 496 -4.88 33.51 -47.71
N VAL A 497 -3.55 33.40 -47.73
CA VAL A 497 -2.68 34.21 -46.85
C VAL A 497 -2.65 35.66 -47.27
N LYS A 498 -2.73 35.98 -48.57
CA LYS A 498 -2.84 37.37 -49.03
C LYS A 498 -4.17 38.00 -48.62
N GLU A 499 -5.27 37.25 -48.69
CA GLU A 499 -6.61 37.70 -48.29
C GLU A 499 -6.72 37.86 -46.77
N THR A 500 -6.16 36.94 -45.98
CA THR A 500 -6.21 36.99 -44.51
C THR A 500 -5.10 37.81 -43.86
N ARG A 501 -3.97 38.01 -44.56
CA ARG A 501 -2.71 38.60 -44.07
C ARG A 501 -2.16 37.97 -42.80
N ARG A 502 -2.41 36.67 -42.61
CA ARG A 502 -1.94 35.85 -41.47
C ARG A 502 -1.02 34.74 -41.97
N PRO A 503 0.30 34.97 -42.04
CA PRO A 503 1.25 33.96 -42.49
C PRO A 503 1.42 32.81 -41.50
N GLU A 504 1.12 33.03 -40.22
CA GLU A 504 1.05 31.99 -39.18
C GLU A 504 -0.04 30.95 -39.43
N ASP A 505 -1.08 31.27 -40.21
CA ASP A 505 -2.15 30.33 -40.56
C ASP A 505 -1.75 29.40 -41.72
N LEU A 506 -0.49 29.45 -42.17
CA LEU A 506 0.03 28.62 -43.26
C LEU A 506 -0.26 27.12 -43.04
N ASN A 507 -0.02 26.62 -41.82
CA ASN A 507 -0.29 25.24 -41.45
C ASN A 507 -1.80 24.93 -41.53
N VAL A 508 -2.66 25.85 -41.06
CA VAL A 508 -4.12 25.71 -41.10
C VAL A 508 -4.62 25.66 -42.53
N TRP A 509 -4.12 26.54 -43.41
CA TRP A 509 -4.49 26.53 -44.82
C TRP A 509 -3.94 25.30 -45.55
N ALA A 510 -2.74 24.84 -45.20
CA ALA A 510 -2.18 23.61 -45.72
C ALA A 510 -3.01 22.40 -45.29
N ASP A 511 -3.37 22.30 -44.01
CA ASP A 511 -4.26 21.28 -43.48
C ASP A 511 -5.60 21.29 -44.18
N LYS A 512 -6.24 22.46 -44.31
CA LYS A 512 -7.52 22.61 -45.02
C LYS A 512 -7.42 22.14 -46.47
N TRP A 513 -6.35 22.47 -47.17
CA TRP A 513 -6.18 22.07 -48.57
C TRP A 513 -6.02 20.55 -48.70
N PHE A 514 -5.22 19.91 -47.84
CA PHE A 514 -5.02 18.46 -47.86
C PHE A 514 -6.25 17.70 -47.32
N LEU A 515 -6.99 18.26 -46.36
CA LEU A 515 -8.21 17.69 -45.79
C LEU A 515 -9.40 17.73 -46.75
N LYS A 516 -9.53 18.80 -47.54
CA LYS A 516 -10.60 18.92 -48.54
C LYS A 516 -10.52 17.83 -49.62
N GLY A 517 -9.36 17.19 -49.77
CA GLY A 517 -9.04 16.44 -50.98
C GLY A 517 -9.05 17.38 -52.18
N TYR A 518 -8.50 16.96 -53.31
CA TYR A 518 -8.44 17.82 -54.49
C TYR A 518 -9.81 18.38 -54.90
N GLY A 519 -10.05 19.67 -54.60
CA GLY A 519 -11.04 20.53 -55.25
C GLY A 519 -12.50 20.49 -54.77
N LYS A 520 -12.82 20.56 -53.46
CA LYS A 520 -14.21 20.82 -53.00
C LYS A 520 -14.33 21.78 -51.79
N ASP A 521 -15.43 22.54 -51.78
CA ASP A 521 -15.71 23.79 -51.05
C ASP A 521 -15.80 23.73 -49.51
N ASP A 522 -15.59 24.91 -48.91
CA ASP A 522 -15.51 25.23 -47.48
C ASP A 522 -16.83 25.14 -46.71
N SER A 523 -16.87 24.33 -45.64
CA SER A 523 -17.66 24.68 -44.46
C SER A 523 -17.17 23.98 -43.17
N ILE A 524 -17.06 24.81 -42.11
CA ILE A 524 -17.16 24.52 -40.65
C ILE A 524 -16.00 23.78 -39.95
N PHE A 525 -15.25 24.48 -39.09
CA PHE A 525 -15.26 24.33 -37.61
C PHE A 525 -14.11 25.12 -36.93
N ILE A 526 -14.45 25.77 -35.81
CA ILE A 526 -13.61 26.52 -34.87
C ILE A 526 -13.64 25.76 -33.52
N ASN A 527 -12.50 25.57 -32.83
CA ASN A 527 -12.26 25.90 -31.39
C ASN A 527 -11.10 25.15 -30.70
N ASP A 528 -10.22 25.97 -30.10
CA ASP A 528 -9.56 25.96 -28.77
C ASP A 528 -8.84 24.69 -28.18
N PRO A 529 -7.52 24.75 -27.90
CA PRO A 529 -6.73 23.64 -27.37
C PRO A 529 -6.19 23.89 -25.94
N ASN A 530 -6.74 23.26 -24.89
CA ASN A 530 -6.02 23.04 -23.60
C ASN A 530 -6.76 22.11 -22.60
N THR A 531 -6.91 20.81 -22.87
CA THR A 531 -7.24 19.84 -21.80
C THR A 531 -6.56 18.47 -21.95
N PHE A 532 -6.31 17.84 -20.79
CA PHE A 532 -5.77 16.50 -20.51
C PHE A 532 -6.33 15.36 -21.40
N GLY A 533 -7.51 15.55 -22.00
CA GLY A 533 -8.10 14.60 -22.95
C GLY A 533 -7.26 14.40 -24.21
N GLU A 534 -6.58 15.45 -24.71
CA GLU A 534 -5.84 15.37 -25.97
C GLU A 534 -4.54 14.55 -25.87
N ALA A 535 -3.90 14.49 -24.70
CA ALA A 535 -2.69 13.68 -24.53
C ALA A 535 -2.98 12.18 -24.65
N MET A 536 -4.20 11.76 -24.24
CA MET A 536 -4.69 10.39 -24.39
C MET A 536 -5.16 10.09 -25.81
N THR A 537 -5.85 11.01 -26.49
CA THR A 537 -6.26 10.82 -27.89
C THR A 537 -5.12 10.95 -28.90
N LYS A 538 -4.05 11.70 -28.59
CA LYS A 538 -2.85 11.84 -29.45
C LYS A 538 -1.80 10.73 -29.28
N GLY A 539 -2.05 9.72 -28.43
CA GLY A 539 -1.24 8.51 -28.38
C GLY A 539 0.21 8.68 -27.90
N ARG A 540 0.51 9.72 -27.11
CA ARG A 540 1.84 9.87 -26.48
C ARG A 540 2.07 8.79 -25.42
N LYS A 541 3.09 7.95 -25.62
CA LYS A 541 3.40 6.78 -24.76
C LYS A 541 4.46 7.05 -23.68
N ASP A 542 4.99 8.26 -23.66
CA ASP A 542 6.20 8.70 -22.95
C ASP A 542 5.92 9.50 -21.68
N PHE A 543 4.65 9.66 -21.29
CA PHE A 543 4.28 10.37 -20.07
C PHE A 543 4.27 9.42 -18.85
N VAL A 544 5.16 9.67 -17.90
CA VAL A 544 5.26 8.95 -16.63
C VAL A 544 5.14 9.97 -15.50
N ILE A 545 4.17 9.77 -14.61
CA ILE A 545 3.95 10.61 -13.42
C ILE A 545 4.62 9.92 -12.23
N SER A 546 5.29 10.72 -11.39
CA SER A 546 5.85 10.19 -10.15
C SER A 546 4.74 9.69 -9.22
N THR A 547 4.94 8.52 -8.64
CA THR A 547 3.98 7.87 -7.74
C THR A 547 3.85 8.68 -6.44
N PRO A 548 2.66 9.24 -6.13
CA PRO A 548 2.44 9.97 -4.88
C PRO A 548 2.75 9.09 -3.66
N GLU A 549 3.30 9.67 -2.60
CA GLU A 549 3.72 8.95 -1.39
C GLU A 549 2.60 8.06 -0.82
N ALA A 550 1.37 8.58 -0.76
CA ALA A 550 0.19 7.85 -0.28
C ALA A 550 -0.16 6.60 -1.13
N ALA A 551 0.23 6.57 -2.40
CA ALA A 551 -0.03 5.44 -3.30
C ALA A 551 1.11 4.42 -3.32
N GLN A 552 2.30 4.75 -2.82
CA GLN A 552 3.50 3.90 -2.95
C GLN A 552 3.30 2.51 -2.34
N SER A 553 2.69 2.42 -1.16
CA SER A 553 2.45 1.12 -0.50
C SER A 553 1.53 0.22 -1.33
N ASN A 554 0.43 0.77 -1.85
CA ASN A 554 -0.50 0.00 -2.68
C ASN A 554 0.12 -0.43 -4.01
N VAL A 555 0.92 0.45 -4.63
CA VAL A 555 1.66 0.12 -5.85
C VAL A 555 2.66 -0.99 -5.59
N ASP A 556 3.48 -0.89 -4.53
CA ASP A 556 4.48 -1.91 -4.21
C ASP A 556 3.83 -3.27 -3.91
N GLN A 557 2.68 -3.28 -3.23
CA GLN A 557 1.91 -4.50 -2.98
C GLN A 557 1.36 -5.11 -4.29
N ALA A 558 0.78 -4.29 -5.17
CA ALA A 558 0.28 -4.76 -6.47
C ALA A 558 1.41 -5.32 -7.34
N LEU A 559 2.57 -4.66 -7.36
CA LEU A 559 3.77 -5.12 -8.05
C LEU A 559 4.31 -6.43 -7.46
N SER A 560 4.27 -6.58 -6.13
CA SER A 560 4.65 -7.83 -5.45
C SER A 560 3.72 -8.98 -5.84
N ILE A 561 2.41 -8.75 -5.92
CA ILE A 561 1.42 -9.75 -6.36
C ILE A 561 1.71 -10.20 -7.79
N LEU A 562 1.93 -9.26 -8.72
CA LEU A 562 2.26 -9.57 -10.11
C LEU A 562 3.56 -10.38 -10.22
N SER A 563 4.59 -9.98 -9.48
CA SER A 563 5.88 -10.69 -9.47
C SER A 563 5.76 -12.12 -8.92
N LYS A 564 4.98 -12.34 -7.86
CA LYS A 564 4.73 -13.69 -7.31
C LYS A 564 3.99 -14.59 -8.30
N ASN A 565 3.14 -14.00 -9.15
CA ASN A 565 2.37 -14.70 -10.17
C ASN A 565 3.08 -14.78 -11.53
N GLY A 566 4.41 -14.62 -11.56
CA GLY A 566 5.24 -14.84 -12.75
C GLY A 566 5.13 -13.76 -13.83
N VAL A 567 4.57 -12.58 -13.51
CA VAL A 567 4.51 -11.46 -14.45
C VAL A 567 5.86 -10.75 -14.48
N PRO A 568 6.52 -10.62 -15.64
CA PRO A 568 7.83 -9.98 -15.74
C PRO A 568 7.73 -8.47 -15.41
N MET A 569 8.55 -8.03 -14.46
CA MET A 569 8.64 -6.64 -14.02
C MET A 569 9.91 -5.96 -14.55
N PRO A 570 9.92 -4.64 -14.82
CA PRO A 570 11.14 -3.91 -15.15
C PRO A 570 12.17 -4.00 -14.03
N LYS A 571 13.46 -4.02 -14.39
CA LYS A 571 14.58 -4.20 -13.42
C LYS A 571 14.80 -2.98 -12.51
N ASP A 572 14.43 -1.79 -12.97
CA ASP A 572 14.51 -0.56 -12.17
C ASP A 572 13.22 -0.41 -11.36
N LYS A 573 13.34 -0.50 -10.02
CA LYS A 573 12.20 -0.45 -9.11
C LYS A 573 11.51 0.92 -9.07
N ALA A 574 12.27 2.02 -9.19
CA ALA A 574 11.69 3.36 -9.13
C ALA A 574 10.93 3.68 -10.42
N LEU A 575 11.55 3.36 -11.56
CA LEU A 575 10.91 3.52 -12.87
C LEU A 575 9.70 2.59 -13.03
N ALA A 576 9.81 1.34 -12.54
CA ALA A 576 8.69 0.39 -12.55
C ALA A 576 7.49 0.87 -11.74
N ARG A 577 7.74 1.53 -10.61
CA ARG A 577 6.69 2.08 -9.74
C ARG A 577 5.92 3.19 -10.45
N ASP A 578 6.63 4.18 -10.97
CA ASP A 578 6.02 5.35 -11.62
C ASP A 578 5.31 4.99 -12.93
N GLU A 579 5.90 4.10 -13.72
CA GLU A 579 5.25 3.57 -14.91
C GLU A 579 3.99 2.77 -14.58
N PHE A 580 4.05 1.92 -13.54
CA PHE A 580 2.91 1.10 -13.14
C PHE A 580 1.77 1.97 -12.61
N TYR A 581 2.09 2.96 -11.79
CA TYR A 581 1.13 3.93 -11.27
C TYR A 581 0.42 4.66 -12.41
N THR A 582 1.18 5.21 -13.35
CA THR A 582 0.65 5.99 -14.46
C THR A 582 -0.20 5.15 -15.41
N LYS A 583 0.24 3.93 -15.73
CA LYS A 583 -0.41 3.09 -16.76
C LYS A 583 -1.54 2.22 -16.25
N ASN A 584 -1.56 1.87 -14.97
CA ASN A 584 -2.48 0.86 -14.43
C ASN A 584 -3.30 1.35 -13.25
N VAL A 585 -2.69 2.02 -12.27
CA VAL A 585 -3.40 2.42 -11.02
C VAL A 585 -4.47 3.46 -11.31
N LEU A 586 -4.13 4.53 -12.03
CA LEU A 586 -5.10 5.60 -12.35
C LEU A 586 -6.31 5.09 -13.14
N ASP A 587 -6.09 4.13 -14.04
CA ASP A 587 -7.16 3.52 -14.83
C ASP A 587 -7.99 2.54 -13.98
N ALA A 588 -7.34 1.74 -13.13
CA ALA A 588 -8.00 0.84 -12.21
C ALA A 588 -8.88 1.60 -11.21
N ASP A 589 -8.40 2.72 -10.65
CA ASP A 589 -9.15 3.57 -9.73
C ASP A 589 -10.38 4.19 -10.40
N ARG A 590 -10.24 4.67 -11.65
CA ARG A 590 -11.38 5.19 -12.42
C ARG A 590 -12.40 4.11 -12.71
N TRP A 591 -11.96 2.92 -13.10
CA TRP A 591 -12.85 1.79 -13.32
C TRP A 591 -13.57 1.40 -12.03
N ALA A 592 -12.85 1.29 -10.92
CA ALA A 592 -13.38 0.91 -9.62
C ALA A 592 -14.43 1.93 -9.14
N ALA A 593 -14.13 3.22 -9.25
CA ALA A 593 -15.06 4.30 -8.94
C ALA A 593 -16.33 4.25 -9.81
N ALA A 594 -16.21 3.99 -11.11
CA ALA A 594 -17.35 3.87 -12.02
C ALA A 594 -18.26 2.66 -11.71
N HIS A 595 -17.74 1.65 -11.00
CA HIS A 595 -18.48 0.43 -10.64
C HIS A 595 -18.79 0.32 -9.14
N GLY A 596 -18.50 1.36 -8.35
CA GLY A 596 -18.76 1.36 -6.90
C GLY A 596 -17.92 0.35 -6.12
N VAL A 597 -16.74 0.00 -6.61
CA VAL A 597 -15.80 -0.94 -5.97
C VAL A 597 -14.58 -0.19 -5.46
N GLN A 598 -13.98 -0.64 -4.36
CA GLN A 598 -12.73 -0.08 -3.86
C GLN A 598 -11.53 -0.68 -4.60
N SER A 599 -10.61 0.18 -5.06
CA SER A 599 -9.36 -0.24 -5.68
C SER A 599 -8.37 -0.73 -4.61
N THR A 600 -8.24 -2.04 -4.48
CA THR A 600 -7.23 -2.70 -3.63
C THR A 600 -5.97 -3.05 -4.43
N PRO A 601 -4.85 -3.43 -3.78
CA PRO A 601 -3.65 -3.90 -4.48
C PRO A 601 -3.92 -5.13 -5.37
N GLU A 602 -4.74 -6.09 -4.91
CA GLU A 602 -5.14 -7.26 -5.68
C GLU A 602 -5.99 -6.87 -6.89
N PHE A 603 -6.92 -5.93 -6.69
CA PHE A 603 -7.73 -5.38 -7.76
C PHE A 603 -6.87 -4.73 -8.84
N THR A 604 -5.93 -3.87 -8.42
CA THR A 604 -5.01 -3.17 -9.33
C THR A 604 -4.11 -4.15 -10.08
N ALA A 605 -3.58 -5.17 -9.41
CA ALA A 605 -2.80 -6.23 -10.04
C ALA A 605 -3.64 -7.02 -11.06
N ALA A 606 -4.90 -7.36 -10.72
CA ALA A 606 -5.78 -8.11 -11.60
C ALA A 606 -6.16 -7.29 -12.84
N TYR A 607 -6.44 -6.00 -12.64
CA TYR A 607 -6.70 -5.03 -13.71
C TYR A 607 -5.51 -4.94 -14.67
N ALA A 608 -4.30 -4.76 -14.14
CA ALA A 608 -3.08 -4.69 -14.94
C ALA A 608 -2.86 -5.97 -15.76
N LEU A 609 -3.05 -7.15 -15.15
CA LEU A 609 -2.87 -8.44 -15.81
C LEU A 609 -3.90 -8.64 -16.95
N LEU A 610 -5.16 -8.29 -16.73
CA LEU A 610 -6.20 -8.37 -17.77
C LEU A 610 -5.91 -7.40 -18.92
N LYS A 611 -5.52 -6.16 -18.60
CA LYS A 611 -5.15 -5.13 -19.58
C LYS A 611 -3.95 -5.57 -20.43
N GLN A 612 -2.90 -6.09 -19.81
CA GLN A 612 -1.70 -6.61 -20.50
C GLN A 612 -2.05 -7.76 -21.45
N ASN A 613 -2.93 -8.66 -21.03
CA ASN A 613 -3.38 -9.81 -21.82
C ASN A 613 -4.50 -9.49 -22.83
N LYS A 614 -4.87 -8.20 -22.97
CA LYS A 614 -5.97 -7.73 -23.83
C LYS A 614 -7.28 -8.48 -23.58
N LYS A 615 -7.55 -8.82 -22.31
CA LYS A 615 -8.79 -9.47 -21.89
C LYS A 615 -9.83 -8.40 -21.49
N PRO A 616 -11.13 -8.65 -21.68
CA PRO A 616 -12.18 -7.74 -21.22
C PRO A 616 -12.07 -7.49 -19.72
N ILE A 617 -12.15 -6.22 -19.32
CA ILE A 617 -12.13 -5.81 -17.91
C ILE A 617 -13.58 -5.77 -17.42
N THR A 618 -14.03 -6.90 -16.87
CA THR A 618 -15.37 -7.07 -16.26
C THR A 618 -15.21 -7.45 -14.80
N ALA A 619 -16.21 -7.16 -13.96
CA ALA A 619 -16.20 -7.55 -12.55
C ALA A 619 -15.93 -9.05 -12.36
N GLY A 620 -16.58 -9.93 -13.14
CA GLY A 620 -16.36 -11.36 -13.07
C GLY A 620 -14.94 -11.80 -13.45
N ASN A 621 -14.31 -11.16 -14.45
CA ASN A 621 -12.92 -11.47 -14.82
C ASN A 621 -11.93 -10.98 -13.76
N LEU A 622 -12.19 -9.82 -13.15
CA LEU A 622 -11.37 -9.29 -12.06
C LEU A 622 -11.45 -10.21 -10.84
N ASP A 623 -12.66 -10.61 -10.43
CA ASP A 623 -12.85 -11.56 -9.32
C ASP A 623 -12.18 -12.91 -9.58
N TYR A 624 -12.29 -13.42 -10.80
CA TYR A 624 -11.61 -14.67 -11.20
C TYR A 624 -10.09 -14.55 -11.02
N VAL A 625 -9.47 -13.49 -11.53
CA VAL A 625 -8.02 -13.28 -11.42
C VAL A 625 -7.60 -13.04 -9.97
N ILE A 626 -8.36 -12.27 -9.20
CA ILE A 626 -8.09 -12.05 -7.76
C ILE A 626 -8.12 -13.37 -6.99
N LYS A 627 -9.06 -14.27 -7.30
CA LYS A 627 -9.09 -15.62 -6.70
C LYS A 627 -7.85 -16.43 -7.06
N GLN A 628 -7.34 -16.31 -8.30
CA GLN A 628 -6.11 -16.99 -8.70
C GLN A 628 -4.88 -16.48 -7.94
N PHE A 629 -4.81 -15.19 -7.59
CA PHE A 629 -3.69 -14.66 -6.80
C PHE A 629 -3.64 -15.17 -5.35
N LYS A 630 -4.75 -15.71 -4.84
CA LYS A 630 -4.86 -16.26 -3.47
C LYS A 630 -4.51 -17.74 -3.39
N ASN A 631 -4.44 -18.43 -4.53
CA ASN A 631 -4.02 -19.82 -4.66
C ASN A 631 -2.54 -19.87 -5.03
#